data_AF-A0AAF0YJ74-F1
#
_entry.id   AF-A0AAF0YJ74-F1
#
_cell.length_a   1.000
_cell.length_b   1.000
_cell.length_c   1.000
_cell.angle_alpha   90.00
_cell.angle_beta   90.00
_cell.angle_gamma   90.00
#
_symmetry.space_group_name_H-M   'P 1'
#
loop_
_entity.id
_entity.type
_entity.pdbx_description
1 polymer ?
#
loop_
_entity_poly.entity_id
_entity_poly.type
_entity_poly.pdbx_seq_one_letter_code
_entity_poly.pdbx_strand_id
1 'polypeptide(L)'
;MVAASTWQTLGLGVATYYVATGTVAFFSPAASADRLFALGSSALAQNPDKFPNNAQSREDKAVGVAGSLVAARNLALATAAIALYRDGNFRAMGTVLLSASAFIGLLDGVEIYKRRGPALAGGAAALFSLWSYIGYALQEGFNS
;
A
#
# COMPACT_ATOMS: atom_id res chain seq x y z
N MET A 1 11.84 21.83 -17.72
CA MET A 1 11.97 21.38 -16.32
C MET A 1 10.60 21.40 -15.69
N VAL A 2 10.17 20.31 -15.06
CA VAL A 2 8.92 20.29 -14.28
C VAL A 2 9.16 21.07 -12.99
N ALA A 3 8.22 21.91 -12.58
CA ALA A 3 8.37 22.77 -11.40
C ALA A 3 8.40 21.92 -10.11
N ALA A 4 9.18 22.36 -9.11
CA ALA A 4 9.26 21.70 -7.80
C ALA A 4 7.88 21.54 -7.13
N SER A 5 6.98 22.50 -7.33
CA SER A 5 5.59 22.45 -6.85
C SER A 5 4.77 21.30 -7.45
N THR A 6 5.09 20.85 -8.66
CA THR A 6 4.44 19.68 -9.27
C THR A 6 4.78 18.41 -8.49
N TRP A 7 6.05 18.21 -8.14
CA TRP A 7 6.49 17.04 -7.37
C TRP A 7 5.91 17.03 -5.96
N GLN A 8 5.83 18.19 -5.33
CA GLN A 8 5.17 18.37 -4.03
C GLN A 8 3.70 17.95 -4.07
N THR A 9 2.96 18.42 -5.07
CA THR A 9 1.54 18.09 -5.25
C THR A 9 1.36 16.59 -5.52
N LEU A 10 2.22 16.00 -6.36
CA LEU A 10 2.20 14.57 -6.64
C LEU A 10 2.49 13.74 -5.38
N GLY A 11 3.50 14.14 -4.58
CA GLY A 11 3.79 13.51 -3.31
C GLY A 11 2.62 13.54 -2.33
N LEU A 12 1.91 14.68 -2.25
CA LEU A 12 0.71 14.81 -1.42
C LEU A 12 -0.44 13.93 -1.95
N GLY A 13 -0.54 13.76 -3.26
CA GLY A 13 -1.45 12.81 -3.89
C GLY A 13 -1.19 11.37 -3.45
N VAL A 14 0.08 10.96 -3.41
CA VAL A 14 0.47 9.63 -2.90
C VAL A 14 0.14 9.50 -1.41
N ALA A 15 0.37 10.54 -0.60
CA ALA A 15 -0.02 10.54 0.80
C ALA A 15 -1.55 10.40 0.97
N THR A 16 -2.33 11.10 0.16
CA THR A 16 -3.80 11.04 0.15
C THR A 16 -4.29 9.64 -0.24
N TYR A 17 -3.63 9.00 -1.21
CA TYR A 17 -3.88 7.60 -1.56
C TYR A 17 -3.67 6.67 -0.35
N TYR A 18 -2.59 6.87 0.42
CA TYR A 18 -2.35 6.11 1.64
C TYR A 18 -3.41 6.38 2.73
N VAL A 19 -3.90 7.62 2.88
CA VAL A 19 -5.04 7.92 3.77
C VAL A 19 -6.27 7.15 3.33
N ALA A 20 -6.64 7.24 2.05
CA ALA A 20 -7.84 6.60 1.51
C ALA A 20 -7.79 5.07 1.69
N THR A 21 -6.68 4.45 1.32
CA THR A 21 -6.51 2.99 1.46
C THR A 21 -6.43 2.56 2.93
N GLY A 22 -5.76 3.33 3.79
CA GLY A 22 -5.70 3.06 5.23
C GLY A 22 -7.07 3.19 5.90
N THR A 23 -7.84 4.21 5.54
CA THR A 23 -9.19 4.46 6.07
C THR A 23 -10.15 3.36 5.64
N VAL A 24 -10.15 2.97 4.37
CA VAL A 24 -10.95 1.85 3.86
C VAL A 24 -10.58 0.55 4.58
N ALA A 25 -9.28 0.30 4.79
CA ALA A 25 -8.83 -0.89 5.51
C ALA A 25 -9.22 -0.87 7.00
N PHE A 26 -9.30 0.31 7.62
CA PHE A 26 -9.75 0.48 9.00
C PHE A 26 -11.25 0.18 9.16
N PHE A 27 -12.10 0.74 8.29
CA PHE A 27 -13.55 0.52 8.35
C PHE A 27 -14.02 -0.82 7.79
N SER A 28 -13.23 -1.43 6.92
CA SER A 28 -13.58 -2.70 6.27
C SER A 28 -12.37 -3.63 6.18
N PRO A 29 -11.84 -4.12 7.32
CA PRO A 29 -10.62 -4.92 7.38
C PRO A 29 -10.74 -6.25 6.64
N ALA A 30 -11.91 -6.90 6.69
CA ALA A 30 -12.16 -8.14 5.94
C ALA A 30 -12.19 -7.91 4.42
N ALA A 31 -12.91 -6.86 3.96
CA ALA A 31 -13.01 -6.55 2.54
C ALA A 31 -11.68 -6.05 1.96
N SER A 32 -10.87 -5.34 2.75
CA SER A 32 -9.55 -4.87 2.34
C SER A 32 -8.52 -5.99 2.32
N ALA A 33 -8.50 -6.88 3.31
CA ALA A 33 -7.64 -8.05 3.31
C ALA A 33 -7.94 -8.99 2.10
N ASP A 34 -9.22 -9.13 1.73
CA ASP A 34 -9.61 -9.96 0.58
C ASP A 34 -9.42 -9.22 -0.77
N ARG A 35 -9.75 -7.93 -0.88
CA ARG A 35 -9.61 -7.16 -2.13
C ARG A 35 -8.19 -6.70 -2.44
N LEU A 36 -7.41 -6.35 -1.44
CA LEU A 36 -6.04 -5.83 -1.60
C LEU A 36 -5.00 -6.95 -1.55
N PHE A 37 -5.19 -7.95 -0.68
CA PHE A 37 -4.19 -9.01 -0.45
C PHE A 37 -4.68 -10.42 -0.83
N ALA A 38 -5.95 -10.57 -1.25
CA ALA A 38 -6.56 -11.86 -1.58
C ALA A 38 -6.35 -12.91 -0.49
N LEU A 39 -6.33 -12.47 0.78
CA LEU A 39 -6.07 -13.33 1.93
C LEU A 39 -7.23 -14.23 2.30
N GLY A 40 -8.46 -13.95 1.82
CA GLY A 40 -9.68 -14.57 2.33
C GLY A 40 -10.32 -15.67 1.48
N SER A 41 -9.77 -16.06 0.33
CA SER A 41 -10.61 -16.83 -0.62
C SER A 41 -9.95 -17.91 -1.48
N SER A 42 -8.65 -18.20 -1.35
CA SER A 42 -8.02 -19.15 -2.29
C SER A 42 -7.88 -20.59 -1.79
N ALA A 43 -7.86 -20.85 -0.48
CA ALA A 43 -7.64 -22.21 0.04
C ALA A 43 -8.88 -22.83 0.69
N LEU A 44 -9.58 -22.10 1.57
CA LEU A 44 -10.79 -22.60 2.24
C LEU A 44 -12.05 -22.58 1.36
N ALA A 45 -12.25 -21.51 0.57
CA ALA A 45 -13.40 -21.41 -0.34
C ALA A 45 -13.36 -22.44 -1.48
N GLN A 46 -12.18 -22.98 -1.81
CA GLN A 46 -12.02 -24.01 -2.84
C GLN A 46 -12.24 -25.43 -2.31
N ASN A 47 -12.20 -25.66 -0.99
CA ASN A 47 -12.45 -26.98 -0.37
C ASN A 47 -13.17 -26.81 0.99
N PRO A 48 -14.46 -26.42 0.99
CA PRO A 48 -15.23 -26.23 2.23
C PRO A 48 -15.29 -27.50 3.10
N ASP A 49 -15.19 -28.67 2.48
CA ASP A 49 -15.32 -29.97 3.16
C ASP A 49 -14.04 -30.40 3.91
N LYS A 50 -12.89 -29.76 3.64
CA LYS A 50 -11.58 -30.15 4.20
C LYS A 50 -11.18 -29.39 5.46
N PHE A 51 -11.89 -28.32 5.80
CA PHE A 51 -11.51 -27.46 6.91
C PHE A 51 -12.65 -27.35 7.93
N PRO A 52 -12.48 -27.88 9.16
CA PRO A 52 -13.52 -27.77 10.19
C PRO A 52 -13.81 -26.31 10.52
N ASN A 53 -15.05 -25.98 10.95
CA ASN A 53 -15.52 -24.62 11.31
C ASN A 53 -14.53 -23.77 12.14
N ASN A 54 -13.68 -24.43 12.93
CA ASN A 54 -12.66 -23.81 13.77
C ASN A 54 -11.52 -23.19 12.95
N ALA A 55 -11.16 -23.77 11.79
CA ALA A 55 -10.13 -23.27 10.89
C ALA A 55 -10.57 -21.97 10.21
N GLN A 56 -11.84 -21.89 9.78
CA GLN A 56 -12.42 -20.69 9.18
C GLN A 56 -12.43 -19.51 10.17
N SER A 57 -12.82 -19.75 11.43
CA SER A 57 -12.79 -18.72 12.48
C SER A 57 -11.38 -18.19 12.81
N ARG A 58 -10.33 -18.99 12.57
CA ARG A 58 -8.93 -18.58 12.76
C ARG A 58 -8.42 -17.79 11.57
N GLU A 59 -8.80 -18.19 10.36
CA GLU A 59 -8.49 -17.46 9.12
C GLU A 59 -9.15 -16.08 9.14
N ASP A 60 -10.43 -15.97 9.48
CA ASP A 60 -11.14 -14.69 9.60
C ASP A 60 -10.47 -13.74 10.60
N LYS A 61 -9.98 -14.27 11.72
CA LYS A 61 -9.19 -13.50 12.70
C LYS A 61 -7.85 -13.05 12.13
N ALA A 62 -7.12 -13.94 11.44
CA ALA A 62 -5.85 -13.60 10.81
C ALA A 62 -6.01 -12.55 9.70
N VAL A 63 -7.05 -12.66 8.90
CA VAL A 63 -7.46 -11.71 7.85
C VAL A 63 -7.81 -10.35 8.47
N GLY A 64 -8.57 -10.34 9.57
CA GLY A 64 -8.90 -9.12 10.31
C GLY A 64 -7.67 -8.42 10.89
N VAL A 65 -6.75 -9.17 11.50
CA VAL A 65 -5.48 -8.63 12.03
C VAL A 65 -4.61 -8.08 10.89
N ALA A 66 -4.45 -8.82 9.80
CA ALA A 66 -3.70 -8.36 8.63
C ALA A 66 -4.28 -7.07 8.05
N GLY A 67 -5.60 -6.99 7.88
CA GLY A 67 -6.29 -5.78 7.43
C GLY A 67 -6.04 -4.57 8.34
N SER A 68 -6.10 -4.77 9.65
CA SER A 68 -5.80 -3.70 10.63
C SER A 68 -4.34 -3.24 10.60
N LEU A 69 -3.40 -4.16 10.38
CA LEU A 69 -1.97 -3.85 10.29
C LEU A 69 -1.66 -3.05 9.03
N VAL A 70 -2.30 -3.39 7.92
CA VAL A 70 -2.22 -2.62 6.68
C VAL A 70 -2.83 -1.23 6.84
N ALA A 71 -3.98 -1.14 7.51
CA ALA A 71 -4.62 0.14 7.81
C ALA A 71 -3.66 1.05 8.60
N ALA A 72 -3.08 0.51 9.67
CA ALA A 72 -2.11 1.22 10.50
C ALA A 72 -0.87 1.65 9.72
N ARG A 73 -0.32 0.75 8.89
CA ARG A 73 0.83 1.05 8.01
C ARG A 73 0.53 2.21 7.07
N ASN A 74 -0.59 2.14 6.35
CA ASN A 74 -0.93 3.16 5.36
C ASN A 74 -1.24 4.51 6.02
N LEU A 75 -1.94 4.51 7.16
CA LEU A 75 -2.16 5.74 7.93
C LEU A 75 -0.84 6.32 8.46
N ALA A 76 0.07 5.50 8.99
CA ALA A 76 1.37 5.96 9.46
C ALA A 76 2.21 6.59 8.34
N LEU A 77 2.24 5.96 7.17
CA LEU A 77 2.93 6.50 5.98
C LEU A 77 2.31 7.83 5.52
N ALA A 78 0.98 7.91 5.50
CA ALA A 78 0.27 9.13 5.15
C ALA A 78 0.56 10.25 6.15
N THR A 79 0.46 9.98 7.44
CA THR A 79 0.75 10.96 8.49
C THR A 79 2.19 11.44 8.41
N ALA A 80 3.16 10.54 8.22
CA ALA A 80 4.56 10.90 8.06
C ALA A 80 4.77 11.80 6.81
N ALA A 81 4.22 11.41 5.66
CA ALA A 81 4.34 12.19 4.43
C ALA A 81 3.68 13.58 4.55
N ILE A 82 2.51 13.68 5.18
CA ILE A 82 1.81 14.96 5.41
C ILE A 82 2.59 15.84 6.39
N ALA A 83 3.12 15.28 7.48
CA ALA A 83 3.93 16.02 8.44
C ALA A 83 5.18 16.61 7.75
N LEU A 84 5.91 15.79 7.01
CA LEU A 84 7.11 16.22 6.27
C LEU A 84 6.79 17.26 5.19
N TYR A 85 5.63 17.16 4.53
CA TYR A 85 5.14 18.19 3.62
C TYR A 85 4.91 19.53 4.34
N ARG A 86 4.27 19.51 5.51
CA ARG A 86 4.01 20.73 6.31
C ARG A 86 5.29 21.37 6.82
N ASP A 87 6.29 20.57 7.15
CA ASP A 87 7.61 21.03 7.58
C ASP A 87 8.50 21.48 6.41
N GLY A 88 8.03 21.36 5.16
CA GLY A 88 8.82 21.68 3.97
C GLY A 88 9.98 20.70 3.72
N ASN A 89 10.04 19.59 4.44
CA ASN A 89 11.10 18.59 4.33
C ASN A 89 10.78 17.56 3.24
N PHE A 90 10.73 18.04 1.99
CA PHE A 90 10.36 17.24 0.82
C PHE A 90 11.34 16.10 0.53
N ARG A 91 12.60 16.25 0.92
CA ARG A 91 13.62 15.21 0.79
C ARG A 91 13.28 13.99 1.64
N ALA A 92 12.99 14.20 2.92
CA ALA A 92 12.59 13.13 3.82
C ALA A 92 11.25 12.52 3.39
N MET A 93 10.32 13.35 2.89
CA MET A 93 9.06 12.87 2.31
C MET A 93 9.32 11.91 1.14
N GLY A 94 10.23 12.29 0.23
CA GLY A 94 10.67 11.44 -0.87
C GLY A 94 11.24 10.10 -0.40
N THR A 95 12.07 10.12 0.66
CA THR A 95 12.60 8.89 1.29
C THR A 95 11.49 7.99 1.83
N VAL A 96 10.50 8.55 2.56
CA VAL A 96 9.36 7.77 3.07
C VAL A 96 8.58 7.12 1.91
N LEU A 97 8.31 7.86 0.84
CA LEU A 97 7.60 7.35 -0.32
C LEU A 97 8.39 6.27 -1.07
N LEU A 98 9.71 6.41 -1.19
CA LEU A 98 10.60 5.40 -1.77
C LEU A 98 10.65 4.13 -0.92
N SER A 99 10.85 4.27 0.40
CA SER A 99 10.87 3.13 1.31
C SER A 99 9.54 2.38 1.31
N ALA A 100 8.42 3.11 1.30
CA ALA A 100 7.09 2.54 1.15
C ALA A 100 6.96 1.78 -0.17
N SER A 101 7.30 2.40 -1.30
CA SER A 101 7.15 1.80 -2.63
C SER A 101 8.05 0.56 -2.81
N ALA A 102 9.27 0.59 -2.29
CA ALA A 102 10.19 -0.55 -2.36
C ALA A 102 9.70 -1.73 -1.52
N PHE A 103 9.26 -1.49 -0.28
CA PHE A 103 8.85 -2.57 0.62
C PHE A 103 7.47 -3.11 0.25
N ILE A 104 6.50 -2.22 0.04
CA ILE A 104 5.12 -2.58 -0.31
C ILE A 104 5.09 -3.13 -1.73
N GLY A 105 5.73 -2.47 -2.69
CA GLY A 105 5.62 -2.86 -4.08
C GLY A 105 6.24 -4.21 -4.40
N LEU A 106 7.35 -4.57 -3.73
CA LEU A 106 8.02 -5.84 -3.97
C LEU A 106 7.30 -7.02 -3.31
N LEU A 107 6.85 -6.86 -2.06
CA LEU A 107 6.12 -7.91 -1.34
C LEU A 107 4.70 -8.08 -1.90
N ASP A 108 3.95 -6.98 -2.05
CA ASP A 108 2.58 -7.03 -2.55
C ASP A 108 2.57 -7.43 -4.03
N GLY A 109 3.56 -7.01 -4.83
CA GLY A 109 3.68 -7.39 -6.25
C GLY A 109 3.83 -8.91 -6.46
N VAL A 110 4.67 -9.57 -5.64
CA VAL A 110 4.83 -11.03 -5.66
C VAL A 110 3.52 -11.73 -5.28
N GLU A 111 2.83 -11.22 -4.26
CA GLU A 111 1.59 -11.84 -3.79
C GLU A 111 0.44 -11.63 -4.79
N ILE A 112 0.34 -10.44 -5.38
CA ILE A 112 -0.63 -10.13 -6.45
C ILE A 112 -0.36 -11.02 -7.67
N TYR A 113 0.91 -11.22 -8.05
CA TYR A 113 1.26 -12.10 -9.16
C TYR A 113 0.79 -13.54 -8.91
N LYS A 114 1.07 -14.07 -7.71
CA LYS A 114 0.69 -15.43 -7.33
C LYS A 114 -0.82 -15.62 -7.25
N ARG A 115 -1.55 -14.65 -6.69
CA ARG A 115 -2.99 -14.81 -6.38
C ARG A 115 -3.94 -14.27 -7.45
N ARG A 116 -3.54 -13.22 -8.17
CA ARG A 116 -4.40 -12.47 -9.10
C ARG A 116 -3.88 -12.45 -10.54
N GLY A 117 -2.70 -13.03 -10.77
CA GLY A 117 -2.12 -13.23 -12.09
C GLY A 117 -1.28 -12.05 -12.61
N PRO A 118 -0.64 -12.23 -13.79
CA PRO A 118 0.38 -11.32 -14.28
C PRO A 118 -0.16 -9.95 -14.69
N ALA A 119 -1.40 -9.85 -15.17
CA ALA A 119 -1.97 -8.58 -15.62
C ALA A 119 -2.15 -7.57 -14.47
N LEU A 120 -2.70 -8.03 -13.34
CA LEU A 120 -2.87 -7.19 -12.15
C LEU A 120 -1.55 -6.89 -11.46
N ALA A 121 -0.62 -7.84 -11.45
CA ALA A 121 0.73 -7.62 -10.95
C ALA A 121 1.48 -6.56 -11.78
N GLY A 122 1.35 -6.60 -13.10
CA GLY A 122 1.92 -5.60 -14.00
C GLY A 122 1.36 -4.19 -13.74
N GLY A 123 0.04 -4.07 -13.55
CA GLY A 123 -0.59 -2.79 -13.19
C GLY A 123 -0.10 -2.25 -11.84
N ALA A 124 0.01 -3.11 -10.83
CA ALA A 124 0.54 -2.74 -9.53
C ALA A 124 2.02 -2.30 -9.62
N ALA A 125 2.85 -3.06 -10.35
CA ALA A 125 4.25 -2.72 -10.57
C ALA A 125 4.43 -1.37 -11.27
N ALA A 126 3.59 -1.05 -12.25
CA ALA A 126 3.61 0.25 -12.92
C ALA A 126 3.26 1.39 -11.94
N LEU A 127 2.26 1.19 -11.08
CA LEU A 127 1.88 2.16 -10.06
C LEU A 127 3.00 2.38 -9.03
N PHE A 128 3.60 1.30 -8.52
CA PHE A 128 4.73 1.40 -7.57
C PHE A 128 5.96 2.04 -8.19
N SER A 129 6.21 1.80 -9.48
CA SER A 129 7.29 2.47 -10.23
C SER A 129 7.04 3.96 -10.36
N LEU A 130 5.79 4.36 -10.62
CA LEU A 130 5.40 5.77 -10.67
C LEU A 130 5.59 6.46 -9.31
N TRP A 131 5.18 5.83 -8.20
CA TRP A 131 5.39 6.41 -6.86
C TRP A 131 6.87 6.46 -6.48
N SER A 132 7.64 5.46 -6.85
CA SER A 132 9.09 5.47 -6.66
C SER A 132 9.74 6.62 -7.41
N TYR A 133 9.30 6.88 -8.64
CA TYR A 133 9.78 8.02 -9.42
C TYR A 133 9.41 9.36 -8.80
N ILE A 134 8.19 9.51 -8.26
CA ILE A 134 7.78 10.72 -7.51
C ILE A 134 8.66 10.91 -6.27
N GLY A 135 8.91 9.84 -5.51
CA GLY A 135 9.77 9.90 -4.32
C GLY A 135 11.21 10.27 -4.64
N TYR A 136 11.76 9.72 -5.72
CA TYR A 136 13.09 10.07 -6.24
C TYR A 136 13.18 11.53 -6.67
N ALA A 137 12.19 12.01 -7.44
CA ALA A 137 12.15 13.40 -7.89
C ALA A 137 12.02 14.40 -6.73
N LEU A 138 11.31 14.04 -5.65
CA LEU A 138 11.25 14.82 -4.41
C LEU A 138 12.60 14.84 -3.66
N GLN A 139 13.43 13.81 -3.81
CA GLN A 139 14.74 13.75 -3.18
C GLN A 139 15.81 14.54 -3.95
N GLU A 140 15.76 14.51 -5.29
CA GLU A 140 16.74 15.20 -6.15
C GLU A 140 16.37 16.63 -6.51
N GLY A 141 15.08 16.92 -6.72
CA GLY A 141 14.60 18.23 -7.18
C GLY A 141 14.81 19.40 -6.19
N PHE A 142 15.32 19.12 -4.98
CA PHE A 142 15.66 20.10 -3.96
C PHE A 142 17.17 20.13 -3.62
N ASN A 143 18.02 19.50 -4.46
CA ASN A 143 19.48 19.60 -4.35
C ASN A 143 20.10 20.69 -5.25
N SER A 144 19.28 21.44 -6.00
CA SER A 144 19.70 22.52 -6.92
C SER A 144 19.42 23.90 -6.36
#